data_AF-A0A182SXT2-F1
#
_entry.id   AF-A0A182SXT2-F1
#
_cell.length_a   1.000
_cell.length_b   1.000
_cell.length_c   1.000
_cell.angle_alpha   90.00
_cell.angle_beta   90.00
_cell.angle_gamma   90.00
#
_symmetry.space_group_name_H-M   'P 1'
#
loop_
_entity.id
_entity.type
_entity.pdbx_description
1 polymer ?
#
loop_
_entity_poly.entity_id
_entity_poly.type
_entity_poly.pdbx_seq_one_letter_code
_entity_poly.pdbx_strand_id
1 'polypeptide(L)'
;TGVSGKEKLAKENLESIVEFLNTCDKKFTDLKTSYDCVLFPTKEGWMAVIDTTEKGDLENAVHVVEYTRSHQVVNLDDFLSVSINVHDEGNVLEVVGVCSSHGTHVASIASGYHPDDPELNGAAPAAKIVSLTIGDGRLESMETGTALVRAIIKVMELCEAGRKIDIINMSYGEHGHWSNSGRVGELMSELVNRYGVVWVASAGNHGPALCTIGTPPDISQPSCVGVGAYVSPEMMEAEYALHQKLPGNVYTWSSRDPCIDGGFGVTVCAPGAAIASVPQFTLSKAQLMNGTSMSAPHVAGSVGLLISGLKQKSVPYTAFSIKRALWNTATKIDYVDKFAQGNGLLNVGKAFDNLVTYGGLLENKLRFAVTVGNSNAKGIHMRH
;
A
#
# COMPACT_ATOMS: atom_id res chain seq x y z
N THR A 1 -47.02 -49.64 -31.76
CA THR A 1 -45.73 -49.69 -32.47
C THR A 1 -44.63 -49.46 -31.44
N GLY A 2 -43.95 -50.53 -31.04
CA GLY A 2 -42.88 -50.44 -30.04
C GLY A 2 -41.67 -49.74 -30.66
N VAL A 3 -41.18 -48.70 -29.99
CA VAL A 3 -39.94 -47.99 -30.33
C VAL A 3 -38.82 -49.04 -30.46
N SER A 4 -38.11 -49.07 -31.58
CA SER A 4 -37.06 -50.06 -31.81
C SER A 4 -35.93 -49.86 -30.78
N GLY A 5 -35.20 -50.92 -30.41
CA GLY A 5 -34.08 -50.81 -29.46
C GLY A 5 -33.03 -49.77 -29.86
N LYS A 6 -32.88 -49.49 -31.17
CA LYS A 6 -32.02 -48.43 -31.70
C LYS A 6 -32.51 -47.03 -31.38
N GLU A 7 -33.82 -46.77 -31.48
CA GLU A 7 -34.41 -45.46 -31.19
C GLU A 7 -34.35 -45.15 -29.68
N LYS A 8 -34.46 -46.16 -28.83
CA LYS A 8 -34.28 -46.01 -27.38
C LYS A 8 -32.85 -45.61 -27.02
N LEU A 9 -31.84 -46.27 -27.58
CA LEU A 9 -30.43 -45.93 -27.38
C LEU A 9 -30.10 -44.53 -27.92
N ALA A 10 -30.67 -44.15 -29.06
CA ALA A 10 -30.50 -42.82 -29.63
C ALA A 10 -31.07 -41.73 -28.69
N LYS A 11 -32.24 -41.98 -28.10
CA LYS A 11 -32.86 -41.08 -27.12
C LYS A 11 -32.01 -40.96 -25.85
N GLU A 12 -31.57 -42.07 -25.27
CA GLU A 12 -30.70 -42.09 -24.08
C GLU A 12 -29.37 -41.37 -24.32
N ASN A 13 -28.77 -41.52 -25.52
CA ASN A 13 -27.56 -40.79 -25.90
C ASN A 13 -27.82 -39.28 -25.99
N LEU A 14 -28.94 -38.85 -26.59
CA LEU A 14 -29.31 -37.43 -26.66
C LEU A 14 -29.58 -36.84 -25.27
N GLU A 15 -30.29 -37.58 -24.40
CA GLU A 15 -30.53 -37.18 -23.01
C GLU A 15 -29.20 -37.06 -22.23
N SER A 16 -28.27 -38.01 -22.42
CA SER A 16 -26.94 -37.97 -21.80
C SER A 16 -26.09 -36.80 -22.29
N ILE A 17 -26.15 -36.47 -23.59
CA ILE A 17 -25.45 -35.30 -24.15
C ILE A 17 -26.00 -34.01 -23.54
N VAL A 18 -27.33 -33.88 -23.44
CA VAL A 18 -27.96 -32.70 -22.83
C VAL A 18 -27.59 -32.58 -21.36
N GLU A 19 -27.60 -33.69 -20.61
CA GLU A 19 -27.19 -33.71 -19.20
C GLU A 19 -25.70 -33.36 -19.03
N PHE A 20 -24.83 -33.87 -19.90
CA PHE A 20 -23.41 -33.52 -19.92
C PHE A 20 -23.19 -32.04 -20.20
N LEU A 21 -23.82 -31.48 -21.23
CA LEU A 21 -23.71 -30.06 -21.57
C LEU A 21 -24.23 -29.16 -20.45
N ASN A 22 -25.38 -29.49 -19.85
CA ASN A 22 -25.91 -28.79 -18.68
C ASN A 22 -24.97 -28.89 -17.47
N THR A 23 -24.27 -30.02 -17.32
CA THR A 23 -23.29 -30.22 -16.26
C THR A 23 -22.03 -29.40 -16.53
N CYS A 24 -21.55 -29.36 -17.77
CA CYS A 24 -20.44 -28.50 -18.19
C CYS A 24 -20.76 -27.03 -17.96
N ASP A 25 -21.96 -26.58 -18.32
CA ASP A 25 -22.42 -25.21 -18.10
C ASP A 25 -22.51 -24.86 -16.61
N LYS A 26 -23.14 -25.72 -15.80
CA LYS A 26 -23.23 -25.53 -14.34
C LYS A 26 -21.89 -25.63 -13.61
N LYS A 27 -20.97 -26.46 -14.11
CA LYS A 27 -19.61 -26.64 -13.55
C LYS A 27 -18.57 -25.76 -14.23
N PHE A 28 -18.97 -24.93 -15.20
CA PHE A 28 -18.08 -23.96 -15.82
C PHE A 28 -17.71 -22.94 -14.74
N THR A 29 -16.62 -23.24 -14.07
CA THR A 29 -15.95 -22.41 -13.09
C THR A 29 -14.67 -21.96 -13.78
N ASP A 30 -14.27 -20.70 -13.56
CA ASP A 30 -13.13 -20.04 -14.19
C ASP A 30 -11.97 -21.02 -14.42
N LEU A 31 -11.86 -21.51 -15.67
CA LEU A 31 -10.76 -22.36 -16.08
C LEU A 31 -9.49 -21.53 -15.96
N LYS A 32 -8.63 -21.89 -15.02
CA LYS A 32 -7.34 -21.23 -14.86
C LYS A 32 -6.42 -21.71 -15.96
N THR A 33 -6.10 -20.82 -16.90
CA THR A 33 -5.07 -21.06 -17.91
C THR A 33 -3.69 -20.95 -17.27
N SER A 34 -2.82 -21.90 -17.56
CA SER A 34 -1.41 -21.88 -17.17
C SER A 34 -0.57 -21.80 -18.43
N TYR A 35 0.29 -20.78 -18.51
CA TYR A 35 1.22 -20.61 -19.63
C TYR A 35 2.56 -21.28 -19.34
N ASP A 36 3.18 -21.83 -20.38
CA ASP A 36 4.56 -22.29 -20.31
C ASP A 36 5.51 -21.10 -20.29
N CYS A 37 6.52 -21.16 -19.42
CA CYS A 37 7.53 -20.12 -19.27
C CYS A 37 8.93 -20.71 -19.47
N VAL A 38 9.72 -20.09 -20.35
CA VAL A 38 11.12 -20.47 -20.59
C VAL A 38 12.03 -19.31 -20.18
N LEU A 39 13.04 -19.59 -19.36
CA LEU A 39 13.98 -18.61 -18.85
C LEU A 39 15.40 -18.95 -19.29
N PHE A 40 16.13 -17.97 -19.85
CA PHE A 40 17.52 -18.16 -20.25
C PHE A 40 18.37 -16.89 -20.09
N PRO A 41 19.69 -17.04 -19.87
CA PRO A 41 20.59 -15.90 -19.76
C PRO A 41 20.91 -15.31 -21.14
N THR A 42 21.02 -13.99 -21.20
CA THR A 42 21.37 -13.20 -22.39
C THR A 42 22.54 -12.25 -22.04
N LYS A 43 23.04 -11.51 -23.04
CA LYS A 43 24.07 -10.48 -22.79
C LYS A 43 23.57 -9.32 -21.91
N GLU A 44 22.26 -9.08 -21.89
CA GLU A 44 21.65 -7.94 -21.19
C GLU A 44 21.12 -8.31 -19.79
N GLY A 45 21.15 -9.60 -19.45
CA GLY A 45 20.59 -10.15 -18.21
C GLY A 45 19.78 -11.40 -18.50
N TRP A 46 18.73 -11.64 -17.73
CA TRP A 46 17.81 -12.76 -17.98
C TRP A 46 16.64 -12.34 -18.86
N MET A 47 16.19 -13.25 -19.71
CA MET A 47 14.99 -13.11 -20.53
C MET A 47 14.05 -14.28 -20.26
N ALA A 48 12.79 -13.99 -19.97
CA ALA A 48 11.71 -14.97 -19.94
C ALA A 48 10.86 -14.86 -21.20
N VAL A 49 10.44 -16.01 -21.70
CA VAL A 49 9.47 -16.16 -22.78
C VAL A 49 8.22 -16.81 -22.18
N ILE A 50 7.08 -16.14 -22.25
CA ILE A 50 5.78 -16.60 -21.74
C ILE A 50 4.93 -16.98 -22.96
N ASP A 51 4.64 -18.27 -23.12
CA ASP A 51 3.92 -18.80 -24.28
C ASP A 51 2.42 -18.48 -24.22
N THR A 52 2.07 -17.27 -24.63
CA THR A 52 0.68 -16.83 -24.82
C THR A 52 0.04 -17.39 -26.10
N THR A 53 0.80 -18.09 -26.96
CA THR A 53 0.25 -18.69 -28.19
C THR A 53 -0.49 -19.99 -27.94
N GLU A 54 -0.20 -20.63 -26.79
CA GLU A 54 -0.72 -21.95 -26.36
C GLU A 54 -0.41 -23.08 -27.34
N LYS A 55 0.59 -22.86 -28.22
CA LYS A 55 0.96 -23.78 -29.31
C LYS A 55 2.44 -24.16 -29.29
N GLY A 56 3.21 -23.68 -28.31
CA GLY A 56 4.65 -23.87 -28.26
C GLY A 56 5.42 -23.00 -29.26
N ASP A 57 4.80 -21.95 -29.81
CA ASP A 57 5.46 -21.00 -30.72
C ASP A 57 6.18 -19.92 -29.92
N LEU A 58 7.35 -20.29 -29.40
CA LEU A 58 8.17 -19.42 -28.54
C LEU A 58 8.72 -18.19 -29.29
N GLU A 59 8.78 -18.21 -30.62
CA GLU A 59 9.27 -17.07 -31.41
C GLU A 59 8.26 -15.92 -31.41
N ASN A 60 6.97 -16.23 -31.47
CA ASN A 60 5.88 -15.25 -31.46
C ASN A 60 5.24 -15.03 -30.07
N ALA A 61 5.75 -15.72 -29.05
CA ALA A 61 5.35 -15.56 -27.66
C ALA A 61 5.82 -14.22 -27.05
N VAL A 62 5.37 -13.91 -25.83
CA VAL A 62 5.75 -12.67 -25.13
C VAL A 62 7.16 -12.79 -24.56
N HIS A 63 8.06 -11.89 -24.95
CA HIS A 63 9.44 -11.84 -24.46
C HIS A 63 9.61 -10.67 -23.49
N VAL A 64 10.15 -10.95 -22.31
CA VAL A 64 10.36 -9.94 -21.26
C VAL A 64 11.72 -10.12 -20.60
N VAL A 65 12.44 -9.01 -20.41
CA VAL A 65 13.73 -8.97 -19.74
C VAL A 65 13.61 -8.43 -18.31
N GLU A 66 14.56 -8.81 -17.47
CA GLU A 66 14.59 -8.47 -16.03
C GLU A 66 14.32 -6.97 -15.74
N TYR A 67 13.27 -6.68 -14.97
CA TYR A 67 12.78 -5.33 -14.68
C TYR A 67 13.82 -4.45 -13.97
N THR A 68 14.63 -5.05 -13.08
CA THR A 68 15.66 -4.35 -12.30
C THR A 68 16.68 -3.61 -13.16
N ARG A 69 16.87 -4.06 -14.41
CA ARG A 69 17.82 -3.50 -15.38
C ARG A 69 17.13 -2.72 -16.50
N SER A 70 16.05 -3.29 -17.03
CA SER A 70 15.39 -2.80 -18.25
C SER A 70 14.26 -1.82 -17.96
N HIS A 71 13.65 -1.90 -16.77
CA HIS A 71 12.35 -1.31 -16.47
C HIS A 71 11.24 -1.69 -17.46
N GLN A 72 11.39 -2.82 -18.16
CA GLN A 72 10.44 -3.29 -19.16
C GLN A 72 9.20 -3.87 -18.50
N VAL A 73 8.04 -3.44 -18.99
CA VAL A 73 6.73 -4.02 -18.71
C VAL A 73 6.14 -4.46 -20.05
N VAL A 74 5.50 -5.62 -20.07
CA VAL A 74 4.85 -6.16 -21.27
C VAL A 74 3.40 -6.51 -20.95
N ASN A 75 2.55 -6.52 -21.96
CA ASN A 75 1.16 -6.96 -21.83
C ASN A 75 1.06 -8.42 -22.24
N LEU A 76 0.47 -9.26 -21.39
CA LEU A 76 0.12 -10.64 -21.73
C LEU A 76 -1.19 -10.69 -22.53
N ASP A 77 -2.12 -9.78 -22.20
CA ASP A 77 -3.38 -9.55 -22.90
C ASP A 77 -3.76 -8.06 -22.84
N ASP A 78 -4.98 -7.71 -23.26
CA ASP A 78 -5.46 -6.31 -23.29
C ASP A 78 -5.52 -5.62 -21.91
N PHE A 79 -5.49 -6.38 -20.82
CA PHE A 79 -5.75 -5.91 -19.46
C PHE A 79 -4.68 -6.30 -18.43
N LEU A 80 -3.83 -7.29 -18.70
CA LEU A 80 -2.82 -7.80 -17.81
C LEU A 80 -1.41 -7.42 -18.27
N SER A 81 -0.86 -6.40 -17.62
CA SER A 81 0.55 -6.05 -17.72
C SER A 81 1.38 -6.80 -16.68
N VAL A 82 2.55 -7.31 -17.10
CA VAL A 82 3.50 -7.99 -16.24
C VAL A 82 4.93 -7.48 -16.43
N SER A 83 5.72 -7.64 -15.39
CA SER A 83 7.18 -7.52 -15.40
C SER A 83 7.78 -8.76 -14.75
N ILE A 84 9.10 -8.94 -14.87
CA ILE A 84 9.79 -10.09 -14.27
C ILE A 84 11.00 -9.71 -13.45
N ASN A 85 11.29 -10.51 -12.42
CA ASN A 85 12.59 -10.59 -11.77
C ASN A 85 13.06 -12.05 -11.76
N VAL A 86 14.36 -12.25 -11.56
CA VAL A 86 14.98 -13.57 -11.52
C VAL A 86 15.82 -13.72 -10.27
N HIS A 87 15.68 -14.84 -9.58
CA HIS A 87 16.39 -15.14 -8.34
C HIS A 87 17.13 -16.48 -8.46
N ASP A 88 18.02 -16.73 -7.49
CA ASP A 88 18.71 -18.01 -7.31
C ASP A 88 19.39 -18.52 -8.59
N GLU A 89 20.12 -17.64 -9.27
CA GLU A 89 20.86 -17.95 -10.53
C GLU A 89 19.98 -18.52 -11.65
N GLY A 90 18.70 -18.12 -11.70
CA GLY A 90 17.74 -18.57 -12.71
C GLY A 90 16.84 -19.72 -12.28
N ASN A 91 16.96 -20.20 -11.04
CA ASN A 91 16.08 -21.25 -10.52
C ASN A 91 14.67 -20.74 -10.17
N VAL A 92 14.48 -19.42 -10.02
CA VAL A 92 13.19 -18.82 -9.66
C VAL A 92 12.90 -17.64 -10.59
N LEU A 93 11.77 -17.74 -11.30
CA LEU A 93 11.15 -16.64 -12.04
C LEU A 93 10.06 -16.00 -11.17
N GLU A 94 10.19 -14.71 -10.90
CA GLU A 94 9.16 -13.91 -10.25
C GLU A 94 8.41 -13.11 -11.33
N VAL A 95 7.16 -13.45 -11.60
CA VAL A 95 6.27 -12.67 -12.46
C VAL A 95 5.49 -11.69 -11.59
N VAL A 96 5.62 -10.41 -11.88
CA VAL A 96 4.96 -9.32 -11.14
C VAL A 96 3.87 -8.74 -12.02
N GLY A 97 2.62 -9.03 -11.67
CA GLY A 97 1.43 -8.45 -12.29
C GLY A 97 0.70 -7.49 -11.36
N VAL A 98 -0.15 -6.63 -11.93
CA VAL A 98 -1.00 -5.75 -11.14
C VAL A 98 -2.25 -6.52 -10.70
N CYS A 99 -2.24 -7.08 -9.49
CA CYS A 99 -3.32 -7.93 -8.97
C CYS A 99 -4.43 -7.18 -8.23
N SER A 100 -4.28 -5.87 -8.02
CA SER A 100 -5.25 -5.03 -7.30
C SER A 100 -5.18 -3.59 -7.77
N SER A 101 -6.33 -2.93 -7.83
CA SER A 101 -6.41 -1.50 -8.19
C SER A 101 -5.91 -0.58 -7.09
N HIS A 102 -5.93 -1.06 -5.84
CA HIS A 102 -5.61 -0.29 -4.65
C HIS A 102 -4.17 0.25 -4.66
N GLY A 103 -3.19 -0.59 -4.99
CA GLY A 103 -1.77 -0.17 -5.00
C GLY A 103 -1.48 0.96 -5.98
N THR A 104 -2.07 0.91 -7.17
CA THR A 104 -1.94 1.96 -8.19
C THR A 104 -2.64 3.25 -7.75
N HIS A 105 -3.83 3.14 -7.14
CA HIS A 105 -4.55 4.29 -6.58
C HIS A 105 -3.73 5.00 -5.49
N VAL A 106 -3.16 4.22 -4.57
CA VAL A 106 -2.26 4.69 -3.52
C VAL A 106 -1.01 5.38 -4.09
N ALA A 107 -0.36 4.77 -5.08
CA ALA A 107 0.81 5.36 -5.74
C ALA A 107 0.47 6.67 -6.46
N SER A 108 -0.70 6.73 -7.10
CA SER A 108 -1.21 7.92 -7.80
C SER A 108 -1.44 9.09 -6.83
N ILE A 109 -2.00 8.86 -5.64
CA ILE A 109 -2.17 9.91 -4.62
C ILE A 109 -0.81 10.44 -4.15
N ALA A 110 0.16 9.56 -3.96
CA ALA A 110 1.47 9.96 -3.46
C ALA A 110 2.28 10.73 -4.52
N SER A 111 2.27 10.27 -5.77
CA SER A 111 3.26 10.68 -6.78
C SER A 111 2.78 10.64 -8.24
N GLY A 112 1.47 10.55 -8.49
CA GLY A 112 0.94 10.61 -9.86
C GLY A 112 1.43 11.88 -10.57
N TYR A 113 1.86 11.74 -11.83
CA TYR A 113 2.35 12.85 -12.65
C TYR A 113 1.59 12.92 -13.97
N HIS A 114 0.84 14.01 -14.13
CA HIS A 114 0.00 14.30 -15.28
C HIS A 114 0.46 15.65 -15.87
N PRO A 115 1.32 15.64 -16.91
CA PRO A 115 1.84 16.87 -17.53
C PRO A 115 0.74 17.75 -18.13
N ASP A 116 -0.25 17.11 -18.75
CA ASP A 116 -1.32 17.79 -19.48
C ASP A 116 -2.46 18.23 -18.55
N ASP A 117 -2.66 17.52 -17.43
CA ASP A 117 -3.71 17.79 -16.44
C ASP A 117 -3.09 17.88 -15.01
N PRO A 118 -2.34 18.94 -14.67
CA PRO A 118 -1.59 19.03 -13.41
C PRO A 118 -2.45 18.98 -12.14
N GLU A 119 -3.76 19.19 -12.24
CA GLU A 119 -4.73 19.02 -11.15
C GLU A 119 -4.91 17.56 -10.71
N LEU A 120 -4.55 16.60 -11.56
CA LEU A 120 -4.58 15.16 -11.26
C LEU A 120 -3.29 14.66 -10.58
N ASN A 121 -2.32 15.54 -10.39
CA ASN A 121 -1.06 15.21 -9.76
C ASN A 121 -1.23 14.72 -8.33
N GLY A 122 -0.40 13.74 -7.96
CA GLY A 122 -0.21 13.34 -6.58
C GLY A 122 0.49 14.42 -5.76
N ALA A 123 0.64 14.18 -4.46
CA ALA A 123 1.25 15.15 -3.55
C ALA A 123 2.73 15.46 -3.87
N ALA A 124 3.50 14.51 -4.40
CA ALA A 124 4.87 14.71 -4.85
C ALA A 124 5.15 14.08 -6.23
N PRO A 125 4.74 14.72 -7.34
CA PRO A 125 4.78 14.12 -8.69
C PRO A 125 6.18 13.77 -9.20
N ALA A 126 7.21 14.43 -8.68
CA ALA A 126 8.60 14.17 -9.04
C ALA A 126 9.25 13.03 -8.25
N ALA A 127 8.53 12.44 -7.27
CA ALA A 127 9.04 11.30 -6.53
C ALA A 127 9.08 10.05 -7.42
N LYS A 128 10.02 9.15 -7.13
CA LYS A 128 10.12 7.86 -7.82
C LYS A 128 9.48 6.79 -6.94
N ILE A 129 8.73 5.88 -7.55
CA ILE A 129 8.03 4.80 -6.86
C ILE A 129 8.74 3.47 -7.08
N VAL A 130 8.82 2.68 -6.01
CA VAL A 130 9.19 1.26 -6.05
C VAL A 130 8.01 0.49 -5.48
N SER A 131 7.31 -0.26 -6.33
CA SER A 131 6.22 -1.12 -5.88
C SER A 131 6.78 -2.41 -5.28
N LEU A 132 6.32 -2.78 -4.09
CA LEU A 132 6.66 -4.03 -3.42
C LEU A 132 5.35 -4.69 -2.98
N THR A 133 4.88 -5.67 -3.76
CA THR A 133 3.65 -6.39 -3.45
C THR A 133 3.85 -7.27 -2.22
N ILE A 134 3.10 -6.97 -1.16
CA ILE A 134 3.13 -7.75 0.09
C ILE A 134 1.93 -8.69 0.25
N GLY A 135 0.89 -8.47 -0.55
CA GLY A 135 -0.31 -9.29 -0.58
C GLY A 135 -0.10 -10.59 -1.34
N ASP A 136 -0.62 -11.69 -0.80
CA ASP A 136 -0.55 -13.01 -1.42
C ASP A 136 -1.86 -13.33 -2.13
N GLY A 137 -1.84 -13.42 -3.47
CA GLY A 137 -3.02 -13.75 -4.28
C GLY A 137 -3.65 -15.11 -3.95
N ARG A 138 -2.92 -16.01 -3.28
CA ARG A 138 -3.46 -17.30 -2.78
C ARG A 138 -4.30 -17.14 -1.52
N LEU A 139 -4.19 -15.99 -0.85
CA LEU A 139 -4.86 -15.63 0.41
C LEU A 139 -5.72 -14.37 0.22
N GLU A 140 -6.39 -14.23 -0.92
CA GLU A 140 -7.24 -13.07 -1.23
C GLU A 140 -6.49 -11.72 -1.10
N SER A 141 -5.21 -11.72 -1.45
CA SER A 141 -4.28 -10.59 -1.32
C SER A 141 -3.88 -10.22 0.11
N MET A 142 -4.25 -10.99 1.14
CA MET A 142 -3.79 -10.76 2.52
C MET A 142 -2.27 -10.67 2.60
N GLU A 143 -1.75 -9.77 3.43
CA GLU A 143 -0.31 -9.65 3.63
C GLU A 143 0.23 -10.87 4.38
N THR A 144 1.49 -11.20 4.10
CA THR A 144 2.18 -12.28 4.81
C THR A 144 3.42 -11.74 5.52
N GLY A 145 3.74 -12.32 6.67
CA GLY A 145 4.96 -11.96 7.39
C GLY A 145 6.22 -12.18 6.54
N THR A 146 6.22 -13.21 5.68
CA THR A 146 7.31 -13.47 4.73
C THR A 146 7.44 -12.39 3.68
N ALA A 147 6.33 -11.92 3.09
CA ALA A 147 6.35 -10.85 2.10
C ALA A 147 6.80 -9.51 2.72
N LEU A 148 6.34 -9.18 3.94
CA LEU A 148 6.80 -8.00 4.67
C LEU A 148 8.31 -8.05 4.97
N VAL A 149 8.81 -9.20 5.43
CA VAL A 149 10.25 -9.39 5.69
C VAL A 149 11.06 -9.23 4.40
N ARG A 150 10.61 -9.83 3.28
CA ARG A 150 11.26 -9.68 1.97
C ARG A 150 11.26 -8.23 1.48
N ALA A 151 10.15 -7.51 1.64
CA ALA A 151 10.07 -6.10 1.30
C ALA A 151 11.05 -5.26 2.13
N ILE A 152 11.14 -5.50 3.44
CA ILE A 152 12.10 -4.82 4.33
C ILE A 152 13.54 -5.11 3.90
N ILE A 153 13.89 -6.38 3.68
CA ILE A 153 15.22 -6.78 3.18
C ILE A 153 15.53 -6.05 1.88
N LYS A 154 14.56 -5.99 0.95
CA LYS A 154 14.78 -5.32 -0.33
C LYS A 154 15.08 -3.83 -0.15
N VAL A 155 14.38 -3.16 0.75
CA VAL A 155 14.65 -1.74 1.05
C VAL A 155 16.05 -1.58 1.66
N MET A 156 16.46 -2.47 2.57
CA MET A 156 17.81 -2.46 3.16
C MET A 156 18.89 -2.61 2.07
N GLU A 157 18.76 -3.60 1.18
CA GLU A 157 19.67 -3.82 0.05
C GLU A 157 19.78 -2.58 -0.85
N LEU A 158 18.65 -1.95 -1.19
CA LEU A 158 18.64 -0.75 -2.03
C LEU A 158 19.38 0.41 -1.34
N CYS A 159 19.17 0.59 -0.04
CA CYS A 159 19.85 1.62 0.73
C CYS A 159 21.36 1.36 0.81
N GLU A 160 21.78 0.12 1.03
CA GLU A 160 23.20 -0.27 1.10
C GLU A 160 23.90 -0.13 -0.26
N ALA A 161 23.17 -0.39 -1.36
CA ALA A 161 23.65 -0.17 -2.72
C ALA A 161 23.66 1.31 -3.14
N GLY A 162 23.43 2.26 -2.23
CA GLY A 162 23.43 3.70 -2.51
C GLY A 162 22.15 4.24 -3.13
N ARG A 163 21.13 3.40 -3.33
CA ARG A 163 19.78 3.78 -3.81
C ARG A 163 18.84 3.94 -2.62
N LYS A 164 19.12 4.92 -1.77
CA LYS A 164 18.36 5.17 -0.54
C LYS A 164 16.87 5.38 -0.84
N ILE A 165 16.03 4.62 -0.14
CA ILE A 165 14.58 4.86 -0.06
C ILE A 165 14.34 5.80 1.12
N ASP A 166 13.71 6.95 0.87
CA ASP A 166 13.46 7.95 1.92
C ASP A 166 12.16 7.67 2.69
N ILE A 167 11.15 7.11 2.02
CA ILE A 167 9.78 7.02 2.53
C ILE A 167 9.19 5.66 2.16
N ILE A 168 8.46 5.06 3.09
CA ILE A 168 7.58 3.92 2.83
C ILE A 168 6.16 4.36 3.13
N ASN A 169 5.24 4.04 2.23
CA ASN A 169 3.81 4.09 2.50
C ASN A 169 3.26 2.66 2.63
N MET A 170 2.60 2.37 3.75
CA MET A 170 1.92 1.10 3.98
C MET A 170 0.45 1.36 4.28
N SER A 171 -0.36 1.29 3.22
CA SER A 171 -1.82 1.36 3.28
C SER A 171 -2.44 -0.04 3.49
N TYR A 172 -1.81 -0.85 4.35
CA TYR A 172 -2.09 -2.26 4.60
C TYR A 172 -1.85 -2.57 6.08
N GLY A 173 -2.58 -3.52 6.66
CA GLY A 173 -2.32 -4.01 8.00
C GLY A 173 -3.56 -4.55 8.71
N GLU A 174 -3.31 -5.38 9.71
CA GLU A 174 -4.29 -6.09 10.52
C GLU A 174 -4.10 -5.79 12.01
N HIS A 175 -4.97 -6.28 12.89
CA HIS A 175 -4.79 -6.08 14.34
C HIS A 175 -3.77 -7.04 14.94
N GLY A 176 -2.82 -6.49 15.70
CA GLY A 176 -2.02 -7.26 16.65
C GLY A 176 -2.76 -7.53 17.96
N HIS A 177 -2.55 -8.71 18.55
CA HIS A 177 -3.04 -9.02 19.90
C HIS A 177 -2.26 -8.29 21.00
N TRP A 178 -1.04 -7.86 20.70
CA TRP A 178 -0.16 -7.09 21.58
C TRP A 178 0.75 -6.20 20.74
N SER A 179 1.19 -5.09 21.32
CA SER A 179 2.05 -4.12 20.62
C SER A 179 3.53 -4.26 21.02
N ASN A 180 3.82 -4.83 22.19
CA ASN A 180 5.14 -4.81 22.83
C ASN A 180 6.17 -5.81 22.28
N SER A 181 5.78 -6.73 21.40
CA SER A 181 6.65 -7.77 20.84
C SER A 181 6.20 -8.16 19.43
N GLY A 182 7.14 -8.47 18.56
CA GLY A 182 6.84 -8.98 17.22
C GLY A 182 7.98 -8.73 16.24
N ARG A 183 8.45 -9.80 15.59
CA ARG A 183 9.64 -9.75 14.71
C ARG A 183 9.49 -8.77 13.55
N VAL A 184 8.31 -8.70 12.93
CA VAL A 184 8.05 -7.77 11.83
C VAL A 184 8.12 -6.32 12.33
N GLY A 185 7.47 -6.00 13.45
CA GLY A 185 7.53 -4.66 14.04
C GLY A 185 8.93 -4.23 14.50
N GLU A 186 9.75 -5.17 14.96
CA GLU A 186 11.18 -4.94 15.26
C GLU A 186 11.97 -4.60 13.99
N LEU A 187 11.77 -5.35 12.90
CA LEU A 187 12.44 -5.09 11.62
C LEU A 187 12.00 -3.75 11.00
N MET A 188 10.71 -3.39 11.12
CA MET A 188 10.21 -2.07 10.73
C MET A 188 10.93 -0.98 11.51
N SER A 189 11.05 -1.15 12.83
CA SER A 189 11.75 -0.21 13.69
C SER A 189 13.24 -0.14 13.36
N GLU A 190 13.89 -1.26 13.05
CA GLU A 190 15.28 -1.30 12.60
C GLU A 190 15.48 -0.49 11.32
N LEU A 191 14.57 -0.61 10.34
CA LEU A 191 14.64 0.15 9.10
C LEU A 191 14.56 1.66 9.34
N VAL A 192 13.62 2.10 10.17
CA VAL A 192 13.47 3.52 10.56
C VAL A 192 14.70 4.00 11.32
N ASN A 193 15.19 3.23 12.29
CA ASN A 193 16.30 3.63 13.17
C ASN A 193 17.64 3.67 12.44
N ARG A 194 17.95 2.66 11.60
CA ARG A 194 19.26 2.48 10.97
C ARG A 194 19.38 3.22 9.63
N TYR A 195 18.37 3.13 8.77
CA TYR A 195 18.42 3.70 7.43
C TYR A 195 17.72 5.07 7.34
N GLY A 196 17.02 5.48 8.40
CA GLY A 196 16.37 6.78 8.48
C GLY A 196 15.18 6.92 7.53
N VAL A 197 14.52 5.81 7.21
CA VAL A 197 13.32 5.76 6.38
C VAL A 197 12.13 6.31 7.18
N VAL A 198 11.32 7.19 6.57
CA VAL A 198 10.04 7.61 7.16
C VAL A 198 8.97 6.59 6.79
N TRP A 199 8.52 5.81 7.77
CA TRP A 199 7.44 4.85 7.56
C TRP A 199 6.09 5.47 7.83
N VAL A 200 5.28 5.68 6.79
CA VAL A 200 3.92 6.18 6.87
C VAL A 200 2.95 5.00 6.77
N ALA A 201 2.01 4.90 7.70
CA ALA A 201 1.04 3.82 7.74
C ALA A 201 -0.37 4.36 7.99
N SER A 202 -1.37 3.73 7.38
CA SER A 202 -2.77 4.00 7.68
C SER A 202 -3.11 3.59 9.11
N ALA A 203 -3.90 4.39 9.84
CA ALA A 203 -4.30 4.06 11.21
C ALA A 203 -5.25 2.86 11.32
N GLY A 204 -5.98 2.55 10.24
CA GLY A 204 -6.99 1.48 10.18
C GLY A 204 -8.40 2.03 9.97
N ASN A 205 -9.32 1.15 9.55
CA ASN A 205 -10.71 1.49 9.23
C ASN A 205 -11.71 0.82 10.19
N HIS A 206 -11.34 0.65 11.46
CA HIS A 206 -12.10 -0.12 12.46
C HIS A 206 -12.71 0.74 13.57
N GLY A 207 -12.85 2.06 13.35
CA GLY A 207 -13.62 2.95 14.22
C GLY A 207 -15.13 2.62 14.21
N PRO A 208 -15.94 3.31 15.04
CA PRO A 208 -15.61 4.50 15.84
C PRO A 208 -15.14 4.20 17.27
N ALA A 209 -15.06 2.94 17.68
CA ALA A 209 -14.63 2.60 19.03
C ALA A 209 -13.15 2.98 19.26
N LEU A 210 -12.80 3.26 20.52
CA LEU A 210 -11.42 3.47 20.94
C LEU A 210 -10.65 2.12 20.94
N CYS A 211 -9.32 2.18 20.89
CA CYS A 211 -8.45 1.00 20.85
C CYS A 211 -8.64 0.16 19.60
N THR A 212 -8.81 0.82 18.46
CA THR A 212 -9.08 0.17 17.16
C THR A 212 -7.96 0.36 16.15
N ILE A 213 -6.84 0.98 16.55
CA ILE A 213 -5.64 1.14 15.72
C ILE A 213 -5.08 -0.23 15.33
N GLY A 214 -4.74 -0.38 14.04
CA GLY A 214 -4.13 -1.59 13.49
C GLY A 214 -2.61 -1.64 13.64
N THR A 215 -2.02 -2.75 13.19
CA THR A 215 -0.59 -3.02 13.16
C THR A 215 -0.13 -3.18 11.71
N PRO A 216 0.66 -2.23 11.16
CA PRO A 216 1.06 -0.94 11.73
C PRO A 216 -0.07 0.11 11.75
N PRO A 217 0.05 1.22 12.52
CA PRO A 217 1.24 1.72 13.22
C PRO A 217 1.46 1.17 14.63
N ASP A 218 0.57 0.32 15.15
CA ASP A 218 0.69 -0.19 16.52
C ASP A 218 1.73 -1.32 16.65
N ILE A 219 3.00 -0.95 16.70
CA ILE A 219 4.17 -1.85 16.88
C ILE A 219 4.97 -1.50 18.14
N SER A 220 6.03 -2.28 18.45
CA SER A 220 6.79 -2.19 19.71
C SER A 220 7.43 -0.84 20.01
N GLN A 221 7.59 0.01 18.99
CA GLN A 221 8.12 1.35 19.12
C GLN A 221 7.26 2.33 18.31
N PRO A 222 7.09 3.58 18.75
CA PRO A 222 6.34 4.59 18.00
C PRO A 222 7.17 5.13 16.81
N SER A 223 7.67 4.26 15.94
CA SER A 223 8.55 4.58 14.81
C SER A 223 7.78 4.98 13.54
N CYS A 224 6.54 4.50 13.35
CA CYS A 224 5.70 4.84 12.21
C CYS A 224 4.93 6.16 12.39
N VAL A 225 4.68 6.86 11.29
CA VAL A 225 3.70 7.95 11.19
C VAL A 225 2.35 7.33 10.88
N GLY A 226 1.47 7.20 11.88
CA GLY A 226 0.12 6.71 11.70
C GLY A 226 -0.84 7.81 11.24
N VAL A 227 -1.68 7.52 10.25
CA VAL A 227 -2.51 8.51 9.58
C VAL A 227 -4.00 8.18 9.67
N GLY A 228 -4.78 9.07 10.30
CA GLY A 228 -6.25 9.01 10.34
C GLY A 228 -6.89 9.66 9.11
N ALA A 229 -8.16 9.34 8.86
CA ALA A 229 -8.88 9.76 7.66
C ALA A 229 -9.82 10.95 7.91
N TYR A 230 -9.58 12.07 7.24
CA TYR A 230 -10.38 13.29 7.32
C TYR A 230 -11.24 13.48 6.06
N VAL A 231 -12.41 14.08 6.21
CA VAL A 231 -13.30 14.48 5.12
C VAL A 231 -13.63 15.96 5.27
N SER A 232 -13.29 16.77 4.26
CA SER A 232 -13.61 18.20 4.25
C SER A 232 -15.06 18.45 3.82
N PRO A 233 -15.63 19.63 4.13
CA PRO A 233 -16.95 20.01 3.61
C PRO A 233 -17.03 19.96 2.08
N GLU A 234 -15.95 20.32 1.38
CA GLU A 234 -15.85 20.29 -0.08
C GLU A 234 -15.87 18.86 -0.62
N MET A 235 -15.18 17.93 0.04
CA MET A 235 -15.22 16.51 -0.31
C MET A 235 -16.63 15.94 -0.11
N MET A 236 -17.33 16.32 0.96
CA MET A 236 -18.70 15.87 1.20
C MET A 236 -19.65 16.28 0.06
N GLU A 237 -19.50 17.50 -0.44
CA GLU A 237 -20.29 18.01 -1.56
C GLU A 237 -19.90 17.33 -2.88
N ALA A 238 -18.61 17.32 -3.22
CA ALA A 238 -18.12 16.87 -4.52
C ALA A 238 -18.13 15.34 -4.69
N GLU A 239 -17.74 14.59 -3.66
CA GLU A 239 -17.53 13.14 -3.75
C GLU A 239 -18.75 12.33 -3.28
N TYR A 240 -19.57 12.92 -2.41
CA TYR A 240 -20.71 12.23 -1.78
C TYR A 240 -22.06 12.90 -2.02
N ALA A 241 -22.10 13.96 -2.82
CA ALA A 241 -23.31 14.71 -3.14
C ALA A 241 -24.11 15.14 -1.90
N LEU A 242 -23.42 15.44 -0.80
CA LEU A 242 -24.08 15.79 0.46
C LEU A 242 -24.77 17.15 0.33
N HIS A 243 -26.10 17.15 0.47
CA HIS A 243 -26.92 18.35 0.26
C HIS A 243 -26.64 19.48 1.25
N GLN A 244 -26.24 19.14 2.49
CA GLN A 244 -25.90 20.10 3.52
C GLN A 244 -24.40 20.08 3.78
N LYS A 245 -23.75 21.26 3.72
CA LYS A 245 -22.36 21.41 4.14
C LYS A 245 -22.24 21.21 5.64
N LEU A 246 -21.66 20.09 6.04
CA LEU A 246 -21.27 19.84 7.42
C LEU A 246 -19.84 20.33 7.64
N PRO A 247 -19.46 20.70 8.87
CA PRO A 247 -18.08 21.01 9.19
C PRO A 247 -17.19 19.79 8.95
N GLY A 248 -15.97 20.00 8.46
CA GLY A 248 -15.07 18.89 8.09
C GLY A 248 -14.76 18.00 9.29
N ASN A 249 -14.77 16.69 9.11
CA ASN A 249 -14.72 15.75 10.22
C ASN A 249 -13.76 14.60 9.93
N VAL A 250 -13.44 13.80 10.93
CA VAL A 250 -12.78 12.50 10.71
C VAL A 250 -13.84 11.47 10.33
N TYR A 251 -13.54 10.60 9.37
CA TYR A 251 -14.43 9.51 8.99
C TYR A 251 -14.77 8.66 10.22
N THR A 252 -16.04 8.27 10.34
CA THR A 252 -16.54 7.55 11.51
C THR A 252 -15.83 6.21 11.72
N TRP A 253 -15.49 5.54 10.61
CA TRP A 253 -14.75 4.27 10.59
C TRP A 253 -13.24 4.44 10.75
N SER A 254 -12.68 5.65 10.75
CA SER A 254 -11.24 5.82 11.02
C SER A 254 -10.92 5.29 12.41
N SER A 255 -9.96 4.36 12.49
CA SER A 255 -9.52 3.78 13.76
C SER A 255 -9.04 4.87 14.72
N ARG A 256 -9.25 4.64 16.01
CA ARG A 256 -9.04 5.64 17.05
C ARG A 256 -8.12 5.14 18.14
N ASP A 257 -7.30 6.08 18.61
CA ASP A 257 -6.46 5.95 19.79
C ASP A 257 -7.28 5.74 21.09
N PRO A 258 -6.64 5.42 22.23
CA PRO A 258 -5.23 5.00 22.34
C PRO A 258 -5.01 3.63 21.69
N CYS A 259 -3.77 3.28 21.40
CA CYS A 259 -3.40 1.89 21.11
C CYS A 259 -3.76 0.98 22.30
N ILE A 260 -3.80 -0.34 22.07
CA ILE A 260 -4.13 -1.31 23.13
C ILE A 260 -3.14 -1.28 24.31
N ASP A 261 -1.90 -0.84 24.08
CA ASP A 261 -0.87 -0.66 25.10
C ASP A 261 -0.83 0.76 25.71
N GLY A 262 -1.84 1.58 25.43
CA GLY A 262 -1.94 2.95 25.90
C GLY A 262 -1.10 3.98 25.15
N GLY A 263 -0.33 3.55 24.15
CA GLY A 263 0.39 4.45 23.26
C GLY A 263 -0.52 5.25 22.33
N PHE A 264 0.10 6.08 21.50
CA PHE A 264 -0.57 6.79 20.42
C PHE A 264 -0.18 6.18 19.06
N GLY A 265 -1.19 5.80 18.29
CA GLY A 265 -1.10 5.31 16.92
C GLY A 265 -1.34 6.42 15.90
N VAL A 266 -2.30 7.32 16.13
CA VAL A 266 -2.62 8.41 15.19
C VAL A 266 -1.67 9.59 15.43
N THR A 267 -0.81 9.86 14.45
CA THR A 267 0.09 11.03 14.49
C THR A 267 -0.63 12.29 14.02
N VAL A 268 -1.24 12.20 12.84
CA VAL A 268 -2.00 13.27 12.17
C VAL A 268 -3.17 12.64 11.39
N CYS A 269 -4.12 13.45 10.96
CA CYS A 269 -5.08 13.07 9.92
C CYS A 269 -4.82 13.81 8.60
N ALA A 270 -5.30 13.24 7.50
CA ALA A 270 -5.24 13.81 6.16
C ALA A 270 -6.50 13.39 5.36
N PRO A 271 -6.81 14.01 4.21
CA PRO A 271 -7.94 13.62 3.38
C PRO A 271 -8.04 12.10 3.18
N GLY A 272 -9.21 11.53 3.45
CA GLY A 272 -9.47 10.08 3.51
C GLY A 272 -10.18 9.51 2.30
N ALA A 273 -10.44 10.34 1.30
CA ALA A 273 -10.96 9.93 0.02
C ALA A 273 -10.22 10.69 -1.09
N ALA A 274 -10.15 10.05 -2.25
CA ALA A 274 -9.53 10.63 -3.43
C ALA A 274 -10.06 9.98 -4.70
N ILE A 275 -10.18 10.79 -5.75
CA ILE A 275 -10.30 10.32 -7.12
C ILE A 275 -8.89 10.26 -7.71
N ALA A 276 -8.38 9.05 -7.95
CA ALA A 276 -7.01 8.84 -8.42
C ALA A 276 -6.94 7.69 -9.43
N SER A 277 -5.82 7.59 -10.15
CA SER A 277 -5.64 6.63 -11.24
C SER A 277 -5.70 5.18 -10.75
N VAL A 278 -6.25 4.31 -11.59
CA VAL A 278 -6.34 2.87 -11.36
C VAL A 278 -5.81 2.09 -12.57
N PRO A 279 -5.48 0.80 -12.42
CA PRO A 279 -4.95 -0.01 -13.51
C PRO A 279 -5.96 -0.21 -14.65
N GLN A 280 -5.44 -0.51 -15.84
CA GLN A 280 -6.26 -0.68 -17.05
C GLN A 280 -7.29 -1.82 -16.95
N PHE A 281 -7.00 -2.89 -16.20
CA PHE A 281 -7.96 -3.99 -16.01
C PHE A 281 -9.26 -3.56 -15.32
N THR A 282 -9.29 -2.40 -14.65
CA THR A 282 -10.54 -1.90 -14.06
C THR A 282 -11.47 -1.25 -15.08
N LEU A 283 -11.06 -1.17 -16.36
CA LEU A 283 -11.80 -0.50 -17.44
C LEU A 283 -12.17 0.96 -17.13
N SER A 284 -11.39 1.60 -16.25
CA SER A 284 -11.55 3.00 -15.84
C SER A 284 -10.19 3.65 -15.74
N LYS A 285 -10.13 4.97 -15.98
CA LYS A 285 -8.89 5.75 -15.82
C LYS A 285 -8.63 6.16 -14.37
N ALA A 286 -9.70 6.34 -13.60
CA ALA A 286 -9.65 6.77 -12.21
C ALA A 286 -10.85 6.23 -11.43
N GLN A 287 -10.71 6.12 -10.11
CA GLN A 287 -11.80 5.72 -9.21
C GLN A 287 -11.80 6.57 -7.95
N LEU A 288 -12.99 6.86 -7.44
CA LEU A 288 -13.17 7.38 -6.09
C LEU A 288 -13.01 6.21 -5.09
N MET A 289 -12.00 6.29 -4.24
CA MET A 289 -11.82 5.37 -3.11
C MET A 289 -11.75 6.14 -1.80
N ASN A 290 -12.19 5.51 -0.72
CA ASN A 290 -12.06 6.05 0.63
C ASN A 290 -11.47 5.02 1.59
N GLY A 291 -10.75 5.52 2.59
CA GLY A 291 -9.98 4.71 3.53
C GLY A 291 -8.86 5.53 4.16
N THR A 292 -8.41 5.15 5.36
CA THR A 292 -7.10 5.64 5.87
C THR A 292 -5.97 5.28 4.90
N SER A 293 -6.19 4.28 4.05
CA SER A 293 -5.36 3.90 2.90
C SER A 293 -5.13 5.02 1.87
N MET A 294 -6.02 6.01 1.77
CA MET A 294 -5.87 7.17 0.88
C MET A 294 -5.22 8.36 1.61
N SER A 295 -5.42 8.47 2.93
CA SER A 295 -4.75 9.47 3.76
C SER A 295 -3.26 9.21 3.91
N ALA A 296 -2.86 7.95 4.10
CA ALA A 296 -1.46 7.56 4.23
C ALA A 296 -0.60 8.02 3.03
N PRO A 297 -0.94 7.74 1.75
CA PRO A 297 -0.15 8.18 0.61
C PRO A 297 -0.14 9.70 0.44
N HIS A 298 -1.22 10.40 0.84
CA HIS A 298 -1.24 11.87 0.84
C HIS A 298 -0.17 12.42 1.81
N VAL A 299 -0.06 11.84 3.01
CA VAL A 299 1.01 12.17 3.97
C VAL A 299 2.38 11.73 3.44
N ALA A 300 2.49 10.56 2.81
CA ALA A 300 3.76 10.07 2.27
C ALA A 300 4.31 10.99 1.16
N GLY A 301 3.47 11.40 0.21
CA GLY A 301 3.88 12.39 -0.81
C GLY A 301 4.21 13.74 -0.19
N SER A 302 3.45 14.19 0.82
CA SER A 302 3.76 15.41 1.57
C SER A 302 5.11 15.35 2.29
N VAL A 303 5.47 14.21 2.87
CA VAL A 303 6.81 13.96 3.43
C VAL A 303 7.87 14.00 2.32
N GLY A 304 7.55 13.53 1.11
CA GLY A 304 8.40 13.67 -0.08
C GLY A 304 8.74 15.13 -0.38
N LEU A 305 7.75 16.02 -0.33
CA LEU A 305 7.97 17.47 -0.47
C LEU A 305 8.88 18.03 0.63
N LEU A 306 8.63 17.66 1.89
CA LEU A 306 9.45 18.10 3.02
C LEU A 306 10.92 17.66 2.84
N ILE A 307 11.14 16.38 2.55
CA ILE A 307 12.49 15.83 2.34
C ILE A 307 13.18 16.51 1.15
N SER A 308 12.46 16.75 0.05
CA SER A 308 13.00 17.48 -1.11
C SER A 308 13.50 18.86 -0.71
N GLY A 309 12.67 19.65 -0.02
CA GLY A 309 13.05 21.00 0.44
C GLY A 309 14.21 21.00 1.45
N LEU A 310 14.23 20.02 2.37
CA LEU A 310 15.29 19.89 3.38
C LEU A 310 16.63 19.54 2.73
N LYS A 311 16.64 18.62 1.76
CA LYS A 311 17.85 18.27 0.97
C LYS A 311 18.37 19.50 0.22
N GLN A 312 17.50 20.26 -0.45
CA GLN A 312 17.88 21.48 -1.18
C GLN A 312 18.46 22.55 -0.26
N LYS A 313 17.90 22.73 0.94
CA LYS A 313 18.42 23.67 1.95
C LYS A 313 19.58 23.12 2.78
N SER A 314 20.02 21.88 2.53
CA SER A 314 21.06 21.20 3.33
C SER A 314 20.75 21.17 4.84
N VAL A 315 19.46 21.05 5.20
CA VAL A 315 19.03 20.95 6.60
C VAL A 315 19.09 19.49 7.03
N PRO A 316 19.83 19.14 8.10
CA PRO A 316 19.88 17.76 8.58
C PRO A 316 18.52 17.36 9.17
N TYR A 317 18.08 16.14 8.90
CA TYR A 317 16.82 15.60 9.38
C TYR A 317 16.96 14.11 9.73
N THR A 318 16.02 13.61 10.53
CA THR A 318 15.82 12.18 10.80
C THR A 318 14.36 11.82 10.61
N ALA A 319 14.05 10.52 10.54
CA ALA A 319 12.67 10.09 10.53
C ALA A 319 11.89 10.57 11.77
N PHE A 320 12.57 10.64 12.93
CA PHE A 320 11.97 11.14 14.17
C PHE A 320 11.73 12.64 14.15
N SER A 321 12.65 13.44 13.59
CA SER A 321 12.44 14.88 13.48
C SER A 321 11.29 15.21 12.54
N ILE A 322 11.17 14.48 11.41
CA ILE A 322 10.03 14.61 10.50
C ILE A 322 8.73 14.26 11.23
N LYS A 323 8.64 13.07 11.85
CA LYS A 323 7.45 12.66 12.61
C LYS A 323 7.07 13.69 13.68
N ARG A 324 8.06 14.20 14.42
CA ARG A 324 7.85 15.23 15.47
C ARG A 324 7.38 16.56 14.90
N ALA A 325 7.92 16.99 13.77
CA ALA A 325 7.47 18.21 13.09
C ALA A 325 6.00 18.06 12.67
N LEU A 326 5.66 16.97 11.98
CA LEU A 326 4.26 16.67 11.60
C LEU A 326 3.32 16.71 12.80
N TRP A 327 3.73 16.08 13.91
CA TRP A 327 2.98 16.02 15.16
C TRP A 327 2.74 17.40 15.77
N ASN A 328 3.77 18.25 15.83
CA ASN A 328 3.71 19.54 16.52
C ASN A 328 3.12 20.68 15.68
N THR A 329 3.05 20.51 14.35
CA THR A 329 2.59 21.58 13.45
C THR A 329 1.24 21.34 12.81
N ALA A 330 0.66 20.16 13.03
CA ALA A 330 -0.70 19.85 12.59
C ALA A 330 -1.72 20.87 13.10
N THR A 331 -2.74 21.13 12.28
CA THR A 331 -3.83 22.04 12.63
C THR A 331 -4.91 21.24 13.34
N LYS A 332 -5.03 21.43 14.66
CA LYS A 332 -6.09 20.81 15.46
C LYS A 332 -7.48 21.22 14.95
N ILE A 333 -8.38 20.24 14.85
CA ILE A 333 -9.79 20.44 14.54
C ILE A 333 -10.57 20.40 15.86
N ASP A 334 -11.01 21.56 16.35
CA ASP A 334 -11.44 21.72 17.75
C ASP A 334 -12.66 20.89 18.16
N TYR A 335 -13.56 20.59 17.22
CA TYR A 335 -14.79 19.82 17.47
C TYR A 335 -14.66 18.32 17.14
N VAL A 336 -13.46 17.87 16.73
CA VAL A 336 -13.17 16.45 16.48
C VAL A 336 -12.47 15.84 17.69
N ASP A 337 -12.79 14.60 18.01
CA ASP A 337 -12.12 13.88 19.10
C ASP A 337 -10.61 13.72 18.84
N LYS A 338 -9.79 13.96 19.86
CA LYS A 338 -8.33 13.84 19.79
C LYS A 338 -7.91 12.43 19.38
N PHE A 339 -8.63 11.40 19.83
CA PHE A 339 -8.30 10.01 19.51
C PHE A 339 -8.47 9.68 18.03
N ALA A 340 -9.31 10.43 17.31
CA ALA A 340 -9.56 10.21 15.89
C ALA A 340 -8.60 10.99 14.97
N GLN A 341 -8.16 12.18 15.41
CA GLN A 341 -7.34 13.09 14.59
C GLN A 341 -5.85 13.11 14.96
N GLY A 342 -5.45 12.48 16.07
CA GLY A 342 -4.11 12.65 16.63
C GLY A 342 -3.87 14.11 17.02
N ASN A 343 -2.93 14.79 16.38
CA ASN A 343 -2.65 16.21 16.61
C ASN A 343 -3.38 17.15 15.65
N GLY A 344 -4.21 16.58 14.77
CA GLY A 344 -5.01 17.30 13.81
C GLY A 344 -4.58 17.08 12.38
N LEU A 345 -5.07 17.97 11.52
CA LEU A 345 -4.88 17.88 10.09
C LEU A 345 -3.44 18.25 9.71
N LEU A 346 -2.84 17.45 8.83
CA LEU A 346 -1.51 17.70 8.28
C LEU A 346 -1.35 19.15 7.79
N ASN A 347 -0.24 19.80 8.16
CA ASN A 347 0.14 21.12 7.66
C ASN A 347 1.60 21.12 7.19
N VAL A 348 1.79 20.98 5.87
CA VAL A 348 3.11 20.84 5.24
C VAL A 348 3.95 22.11 5.39
N GLY A 349 3.36 23.29 5.17
CA GLY A 349 4.08 24.57 5.28
C GLY A 349 4.64 24.79 6.68
N LYS A 350 3.79 24.65 7.71
CA LYS A 350 4.25 24.79 9.11
C LYS A 350 5.28 23.73 9.50
N ALA A 351 5.12 22.49 9.01
CA ALA A 351 6.09 21.42 9.26
C ALA A 351 7.45 21.74 8.66
N PHE A 352 7.47 22.29 7.43
CA PHE A 352 8.70 22.72 6.76
C PHE A 352 9.38 23.86 7.52
N ASP A 353 8.63 24.89 7.90
CA ASP A 353 9.16 26.03 8.65
C ASP A 353 9.74 25.58 10.00
N ASN A 354 9.08 24.65 10.68
CA ASN A 354 9.57 24.05 11.92
C ASN A 354 10.89 23.31 11.72
N LEU A 355 10.98 22.46 10.70
CA LEU A 355 12.19 21.68 10.40
C LEU A 355 13.37 22.57 10.00
N VAL A 356 13.12 23.64 9.24
CA VAL A 356 14.16 24.61 8.85
C VAL A 356 14.62 25.44 10.06
N THR A 357 13.67 25.97 10.84
CA THR A 357 13.97 26.85 12.00
C THR A 357 14.77 26.11 13.06
N TYR A 358 14.40 24.86 13.35
CA TYR A 358 15.01 24.07 14.43
C TYR A 358 16.00 23.02 13.93
N GLY A 359 16.38 23.04 12.65
CA GLY A 359 17.18 21.98 12.01
C GLY A 359 18.53 21.70 12.68
N GLY A 360 19.17 22.71 13.26
CA GLY A 360 20.47 22.59 13.94
C GLY A 360 20.42 21.97 15.35
N LEU A 361 19.22 21.75 15.92
CA LEU A 361 19.07 21.26 17.28
C LEU A 361 19.45 19.78 17.42
N LEU A 362 20.13 19.43 18.52
CA LEU A 362 20.58 18.06 18.80
C LEU A 362 19.41 17.10 18.93
N GLU A 363 18.29 17.60 19.46
CA GLU A 363 17.03 16.89 19.68
C GLU A 363 16.49 16.28 18.38
N ASN A 364 16.82 16.83 17.21
CA ASN A 364 16.42 16.27 15.91
C ASN A 364 17.13 14.94 15.60
N LYS A 365 18.28 14.70 16.23
CA LYS A 365 19.05 13.46 16.11
C LYS A 365 18.74 12.45 17.22
N LEU A 366 17.95 12.85 18.22
CA LEU A 366 17.60 12.02 19.37
C LEU A 366 16.22 11.41 19.23
N ARG A 367 16.15 10.12 19.56
CA ARG A 367 14.90 9.38 19.78
C ARG A 367 14.73 9.15 21.27
N PHE A 368 13.60 9.58 21.82
CA PHE A 368 13.23 9.31 23.20
C PHE A 368 12.44 8.01 23.26
N ALA A 369 13.03 6.97 23.84
CA ALA A 369 12.34 5.72 24.11
C ALA A 369 11.55 5.87 25.41
N VAL A 370 10.22 5.75 25.33
CA VAL A 370 9.33 5.79 26.48
C VAL A 370 8.70 4.42 26.63
N THR A 371 8.90 3.80 27.79
CA THR A 371 8.37 2.48 28.15
C THR A 371 7.76 2.55 29.55
N VAL A 372 6.59 1.95 29.71
CA VAL A 372 5.78 1.98 30.93
C VAL A 372 5.69 0.59 31.52
N GLY A 373 6.05 0.47 32.80
CA GLY A 373 5.98 -0.79 33.55
C GLY A 373 6.89 -1.89 33.00
N ASN A 374 6.69 -3.12 33.49
CA ASN A 374 7.50 -4.27 33.09
C ASN A 374 7.07 -4.88 31.73
N SER A 375 5.92 -4.46 31.19
CA SER A 375 5.39 -4.94 29.92
C SER A 375 5.95 -4.20 28.70
N ASN A 376 6.82 -3.20 28.90
CA ASN A 376 7.33 -2.32 27.84
C ASN A 376 6.22 -1.64 27.03
N ALA A 377 5.10 -1.30 27.68
CA ALA A 377 4.00 -0.58 27.05
C ALA A 377 4.42 0.84 26.65
N LYS A 378 3.87 1.39 25.56
CA LYS A 378 4.20 2.74 25.09
C LYS A 378 3.44 3.85 25.83
N GLY A 379 2.40 3.51 26.59
CA GLY A 379 1.65 4.48 27.39
C GLY A 379 0.93 3.89 28.58
N ILE A 380 0.21 4.74 29.31
CA ILE A 380 -0.58 4.35 30.48
C ILE A 380 -2.04 4.27 30.05
N HIS A 381 -2.62 3.07 30.07
CA HIS A 381 -4.04 2.85 29.80
C HIS A 381 -4.73 2.19 31.00
N MET A 382 -5.49 2.97 31.77
CA MET A 382 -6.26 2.48 32.90
C MET A 382 -7.63 2.01 32.43
N ARG A 383 -7.74 0.75 32.03
CA ARG A 383 -8.98 0.09 31.60
C ARG A 383 -8.97 -1.35 32.13
N HIS A 384 -9.80 -1.61 33.13
CA HIS A 384 -9.94 -2.92 33.78
C HIS A 384 -11.14 -3.68 33.28
#